data_AF-A0A968WN57-F1
#
_entry.id   AF-A0A968WN57-F1
#
_cell.length_a   1.000
_cell.length_b   1.000
_cell.length_c   1.000
_cell.angle_alpha   90.00
_cell.angle_beta   90.00
_cell.angle_gamma   90.00
#
_symmetry.space_group_name_H-M   'P 1'
#
loop_
_entity.id
_entity.type
_entity.pdbx_description
1 polymer ?
#
loop_
_entity_poly.entity_id
_entity_poly.type
_entity_poly.pdbx_seq_one_letter_code
_entity_poly.pdbx_strand_id
1 'polypeptide(L)' 'LEHKTLPIFSVQYHPEASPGPHDADYLFQRFVESMRVAKQTAMNA' A
#
# COMPACT_ATOMS: atom_id res chain seq x y z
N LEU A 1 -9.37 -0.25 6.34
CA LEU A 1 -10.50 -0.22 5.39
C LEU A 1 -9.93 -0.47 4.00
N GLU A 2 -10.64 -1.17 3.12
CA GLU A 2 -10.15 -1.50 1.77
C GLU A 2 -11.31 -1.52 0.77
N HIS A 3 -11.04 -1.09 -0.46
CA HIS A 3 -12.00 -1.14 -1.56
C HIS A 3 -12.08 -2.56 -2.14
N LYS A 4 -13.29 -3.04 -2.46
CA LYS A 4 -13.52 -4.44 -2.87
C LYS A 4 -12.89 -4.84 -4.21
N THR A 5 -12.66 -3.89 -5.10
CA THR A 5 -12.24 -4.16 -6.49
C THR A 5 -11.09 -3.29 -6.98
N LEU A 6 -10.71 -2.26 -6.21
CA LEU A 6 -9.65 -1.33 -6.59
C LEU A 6 -8.51 -1.48 -5.58
N PRO A 7 -7.24 -1.29 -5.98
CA PRO A 7 -6.09 -1.43 -5.09
C PRO A 7 -5.95 -0.22 -4.15
N ILE A 8 -7.00 0.08 -3.39
CA ILE A 8 -7.12 1.23 -2.50
C ILE A 8 -7.37 0.73 -1.08
N PHE A 9 -6.55 1.16 -0.13
CA PHE A 9 -6.69 0.83 1.28
C PHE A 9 -6.31 2.02 2.16
N SER A 10 -6.78 2.00 3.40
CA SER A 10 -6.38 2.92 4.45
C SER A 10 -6.26 2.22 5.80
N VAL A 11 -5.37 2.74 6.64
CA VAL A 11 -5.20 2.34 8.03
C VAL A 11 -5.38 3.54 8.93
N GLN A 12 -5.83 3.30 10.16
CA GLN A 12 -6.08 4.36 11.14
C GLN A 12 -4.87 4.64 12.04
N TYR A 13 -3.98 3.65 12.18
CA TYR A 13 -2.76 3.74 12.97
C TYR A 13 -1.59 4.27 12.13
N HIS A 14 -0.45 4.51 12.78
CA HIS A 14 0.80 4.99 12.18
C HIS A 14 1.67 3.80 11.75
N PRO A 15 1.62 3.36 10.47
CA PRO A 15 2.47 2.27 9.99
C PRO A 15 3.95 2.64 9.94
N GLU A 16 4.28 3.93 9.91
CA GLU A 16 5.64 4.46 9.94
C GLU A 16 6.34 4.28 11.29
N ALA A 17 5.59 3.90 12.33
CA ALA A 17 6.04 3.85 13.72
C ALA A 17 6.72 5.17 14.15
N SER A 18 7.72 5.12 15.04
CA SER A 18 8.49 6.27 15.57
C SER A 18 7.75 7.20 16.56
N PRO A 19 7.61 6.80 17.85
CA PRO A 19 8.04 5.51 18.43
C PRO A 19 6.98 4.43 18.20
N GLY A 20 7.39 3.16 18.20
CA GLY A 20 6.46 2.03 18.11
C GLY A 20 7.06 0.79 17.43
N PRO A 21 6.31 -0.32 17.39
CA PRO A 21 6.72 -1.54 16.69
C PRO A 21 6.61 -1.39 15.18
N HIS A 22 7.47 -2.08 14.44
CA HIS A 22 7.54 -2.09 12.96
C HIS A 22 6.66 -3.17 12.32
N ASP A 23 5.64 -3.64 13.03
CA ASP A 23 4.78 -4.74 12.59
C ASP A 23 3.95 -4.40 11.33
N ALA A 24 3.84 -3.10 11.01
CA ALA A 24 3.04 -2.56 9.92
C ALA A 24 3.84 -2.15 8.67
N ASP A 25 5.18 -2.33 8.66
CA ASP A 25 6.05 -1.90 7.56
C ASP A 25 5.67 -2.52 6.19
N TYR A 26 5.05 -3.70 6.20
CA TYR A 26 4.58 -4.38 5.00
C TYR A 26 3.55 -3.57 4.19
N LEU A 27 2.84 -2.62 4.82
CA LEU A 27 1.88 -1.75 4.15
C LEU A 27 2.55 -0.83 3.14
N PHE A 28 3.79 -0.40 3.40
CA PHE A 28 4.57 0.38 2.44
C PHE A 28 4.99 -0.46 1.24
N GLN A 29 5.38 -1.72 1.46
CA GLN A 29 5.69 -2.64 0.36
C GLN A 29 4.46 -2.89 -0.51
N ARG A 30 3.29 -3.13 0.11
CA ARG A 30 2.01 -3.29 -0.59
C ARG A 30 1.66 -2.06 -1.42
N PHE A 31 1.89 -0.84 -0.89
CA PHE A 31 1.66 0.41 -1.61
C PHE A 31 2.58 0.57 -2.83
N VAL A 32 3.89 0.33 -2.66
CA VAL A 32 4.83 0.45 -3.78
C VAL A 32 4.51 -0.58 -4.86
N GLU A 33 4.11 -1.79 -4.49
CA GLU A 33 3.76 -2.82 -5.46
C GLU A 33 2.52 -2.44 -6.28
N SER A 34 1.49 -1.88 -5.65
CA SER A 34 0.31 -1.42 -6.39
C SER A 34 0.65 -0.31 -7.39
N MET A 35 1.59 0.58 -7.06
CA MET A 35 2.09 1.60 -7.99
C MET A 35 2.83 1.00 -9.18
N ARG A 36 3.66 -0.04 -8.97
CA ARG A 36 4.38 -0.73 -10.05
C ARG A 36 3.41 -1.40 -11.01
N VAL A 37 2.43 -2.12 -10.49
CA VAL A 37 1.38 -2.76 -11.30
C VAL A 37 0.61 -1.72 -12.10
N ALA A 38 0.18 -0.62 -11.47
CA ALA A 38 -0.53 0.46 -12.15
C ALA A 38 0.30 1.05 -13.30
N LYS A 39 1.61 1.29 -13.07
CA LYS A 39 2.53 1.77 -14.10
C LYS A 39 2.69 0.77 -15.25
N GLN A 40 2.84 -0.52 -14.95
CA GLN A 40 3.00 -1.56 -15.97
C GLN A 40 1.75 -1.70 -16.83
N THR A 41 0.56 -1.67 -16.21
CA THR A 41 -0.73 -1.69 -16.92
C THR A 41 -0.84 -0.49 -17.87
N ALA A 42 -0.44 0.70 -17.43
CA ALA A 42 -0.47 1.90 -18.27
C ALA A 42 0.54 1.85 -19.43
N MET A 43 1.65 1.13 -19.29
CA MET A 43 2.65 0.96 -20.36
C MET A 43 2.26 -0.12 -21.39
N ASN A 44 1.44 -1.09 -20.98
CA ASN A 44 1.01 -2.22 -21.81
C ASN A 44 -0.35 -1.98 -22.51
N ALA A 45 -1.02 -0.87 -22.19
CA ALA A 45 -2.28 -0.42 -22.79
C ALA A 45 -2.01 0.52 -23.96
#